data_AF-A0A969BQG2-F1
#
_entry.id   AF-A0A969BQG2-F1
#
_cell.length_a   1.000
_cell.length_b   1.000
_cell.length_c   1.000
_cell.angle_alpha   90.00
_cell.angle_beta   90.00
_cell.angle_gamma   90.00
#
_symmetry.space_group_name_H-M   'P 1'
#
loop_
_entity.id
_entity.type
_entity.pdbx_description
1 polymer ?
#
loop_
_entity_poly.entity_id
_entity_poly.type
_entity_poly.pdbx_seq_one_letter_code
_entity_poly.pdbx_strand_id
1 'polypeptide(L)'
;MKAAPYTIDDVRKATLWGNLMAGGAGVEYYFGYRLPQNDIQCQDYRSRDKSWDYCRIAINFFQENKIPFHEMENANALIGNKKNDNSKYCFAKKGELYLVYLPKGGDTEIGLSDISGDFKISWFNRGKVEPSRTAAKR
;
A
#
# COMPACT_ATOMS: atom_id res chain seq x y z
N MET A 1 21.00 12.89 18.05
CA MET A 1 21.14 11.70 17.19
C MET A 1 20.74 12.08 15.76
N LYS A 2 21.57 11.82 14.75
CA LYS A 2 21.11 11.87 13.35
C LYS A 2 20.17 10.68 13.15
N ALA A 3 18.95 10.92 12.68
CA ALA A 3 18.07 9.84 12.25
C ALA A 3 18.80 8.99 11.19
N ALA A 4 18.66 7.66 11.27
CA ALA A 4 19.16 6.80 10.21
C ALA A 4 18.54 7.24 8.87
N PRO A 5 19.32 7.30 7.78
CA PRO A 5 18.75 7.63 6.47
C PRO A 5 17.71 6.57 6.09
N TYR A 6 16.58 7.03 5.56
CA TYR A 6 15.56 6.13 5.02
C TYR A 6 16.05 5.47 3.73
N THR A 7 15.58 4.26 3.47
CA THR A 7 15.85 3.50 2.25
C THR A 7 14.74 3.68 1.22
N ILE A 8 14.98 3.24 -0.02
CA ILE A 8 13.93 3.18 -1.05
C ILE A 8 12.76 2.27 -0.65
N ASP A 9 13.03 1.24 0.19
CA ASP A 9 12.00 0.36 0.71
C ASP A 9 11.10 1.07 1.72
N ASP A 10 11.67 1.96 2.55
CA ASP A 10 10.91 2.76 3.50
C ASP A 10 9.99 3.74 2.77
N VAL A 11 10.50 4.39 1.70
CA VAL A 11 9.72 5.28 0.84
C VAL A 11 8.59 4.52 0.15
N ARG A 12 8.87 3.36 -0.44
CA ARG A 12 7.84 2.52 -1.07
C ARG A 12 6.75 2.11 -0.08
N LYS A 13 7.13 1.73 1.14
CA LYS A 13 6.18 1.24 2.15
C LYS A 13 5.34 2.36 2.75
N ALA A 14 5.97 3.41 3.25
CA ALA A 14 5.30 4.45 4.02
C ALA A 14 4.71 5.55 3.14
N THR A 15 5.37 5.89 2.03
CA THR A 15 4.92 6.96 1.13
C THR A 15 3.99 6.41 0.06
N LEU A 16 4.46 5.50 -0.82
CA LEU A 16 3.62 5.01 -1.92
C LEU A 16 2.43 4.20 -1.42
N TRP A 17 2.68 3.03 -0.82
CA TRP A 17 1.60 2.16 -0.37
C TRP A 17 0.85 2.73 0.82
N GLY A 18 1.55 3.33 1.79
CA GLY A 18 0.90 3.98 2.94
C GLY A 18 -0.12 5.04 2.51
N ASN A 19 0.23 5.90 1.55
CA ASN A 19 -0.69 6.92 1.06
C ASN A 19 -1.87 6.32 0.28
N LEU A 20 -1.62 5.41 -0.67
CA LEU A 20 -2.69 4.76 -1.44
C LEU A 20 -3.66 4.00 -0.52
N MET A 21 -3.15 3.27 0.46
CA MET A 21 -3.96 2.50 1.42
C MET A 21 -4.64 3.37 2.47
N ALA A 22 -4.26 4.65 2.59
CA ALA A 22 -4.96 5.65 3.39
C ALA A 22 -6.03 6.41 2.59
N GLY A 23 -6.19 6.13 1.30
CA GLY A 23 -7.14 6.81 0.41
C GLY A 23 -6.57 8.00 -0.37
N GLY A 24 -5.25 8.20 -0.35
CA GLY A 24 -4.58 9.25 -1.12
C GLY A 24 -4.49 8.90 -2.61
N ALA A 25 -4.74 9.88 -3.48
CA ALA A 25 -4.82 9.67 -4.93
C ALA A 25 -3.48 9.45 -5.66
N GLY A 26 -2.35 9.69 -4.98
CA GLY A 26 -1.02 9.56 -5.57
C GLY A 26 0.08 10.18 -4.71
N VAL A 27 1.32 10.04 -5.16
CA VAL A 27 2.50 10.58 -4.48
C VAL A 27 3.39 11.32 -5.46
N GLU A 28 4.09 12.34 -4.96
CA GLU A 28 5.15 13.06 -5.66
C GLU A 28 6.48 12.82 -4.95
N TYR A 29 7.54 12.58 -5.70
CA TYR A 29 8.88 12.36 -5.15
C TYR A 29 9.79 13.54 -5.42
N TYR A 30 10.27 14.15 -4.34
CA TYR A 30 11.31 15.16 -4.36
C TYR A 30 12.62 14.59 -3.81
N PHE A 31 13.71 14.69 -4.58
CA PHE A 31 15.01 14.08 -4.25
C PHE A 31 16.10 15.07 -3.81
N GLY A 32 15.79 16.37 -3.79
CA GLY A 32 16.60 17.43 -3.19
C GLY A 32 18.03 17.60 -3.72
N TYR A 33 18.79 18.49 -3.08
CA TYR A 33 20.09 18.96 -3.54
C TYR A 33 21.30 18.05 -3.23
N ARG A 34 21.13 17.07 -2.33
CA ARG A 34 22.27 16.33 -1.72
C ARG A 34 22.80 15.16 -2.53
N LEU A 35 21.96 14.54 -3.36
CA LEU A 35 22.31 13.35 -4.13
C LEU A 35 22.73 13.74 -5.56
N PRO A 36 23.48 12.90 -6.30
CA PRO A 36 23.73 13.11 -7.72
C PRO A 36 22.42 13.27 -8.51
N GLN A 37 22.47 14.01 -9.63
CA GLN A 37 21.28 14.33 -10.43
C GLN A 37 20.18 15.00 -9.59
N ASN A 38 20.56 16.00 -8.80
CA ASN A 38 19.67 16.71 -7.87
C ASN A 38 18.71 17.70 -8.56
N ASP A 39 17.86 18.35 -7.77
CA ASP A 39 16.91 19.41 -8.16
C ASP A 39 17.52 20.57 -8.98
N ILE A 40 18.83 20.80 -8.90
CA ILE A 40 19.51 21.87 -9.65
C ILE A 40 19.99 21.38 -11.02
N GLN A 41 20.52 20.16 -11.10
CA GLN A 41 21.28 19.69 -12.27
C GLN A 41 20.81 18.34 -12.84
N CYS A 42 19.62 17.88 -12.48
CA CYS A 42 19.08 16.62 -13.00
C CYS A 42 18.91 16.68 -14.51
N GLN A 43 19.67 15.84 -15.21
CA GLN A 43 19.55 15.60 -16.66
C GLN A 43 19.27 14.11 -16.95
N ASP A 44 19.39 13.25 -15.94
CA ASP A 44 19.13 11.82 -16.04
C ASP A 44 18.35 11.29 -14.83
N TYR A 45 17.19 10.69 -15.10
CA TYR A 45 16.30 10.08 -14.10
C TYR A 45 16.55 8.58 -13.89
N ARG A 46 17.49 7.94 -14.61
CA ARG A 46 17.75 6.50 -14.50
C ARG A 46 18.16 6.06 -13.10
N SER A 47 18.76 6.94 -12.30
CA SER A 47 19.06 6.65 -10.89
C SER A 47 17.80 6.43 -10.02
N ARG A 48 16.60 6.72 -10.55
CA ARG A 48 15.29 6.59 -9.89
C ARG A 48 14.40 5.54 -10.58
N ASP A 49 14.94 4.75 -11.49
CA ASP A 49 14.24 3.73 -12.26
C ASP A 49 13.33 2.82 -11.40
N LYS A 50 13.84 2.35 -10.27
CA LYS A 50 13.11 1.49 -9.33
C LYS A 50 11.87 2.16 -8.76
N SER A 51 11.90 3.47 -8.52
CA SER A 51 10.71 4.19 -8.03
C SER A 51 9.60 4.20 -9.08
N TRP A 52 9.96 4.30 -10.36
CA TRP A 52 8.99 4.22 -11.46
C TRP A 52 8.39 2.82 -11.58
N ASP A 53 9.20 1.77 -11.43
CA ASP A 53 8.70 0.40 -11.37
C ASP A 53 7.75 0.18 -10.20
N TYR A 54 8.05 0.70 -9.01
CA TYR A 54 7.16 0.60 -7.87
C TYR A 54 5.83 1.32 -8.08
N CYS A 55 5.85 2.52 -8.66
CA CYS A 55 4.62 3.24 -9.03
C CYS A 55 3.80 2.46 -10.05
N ARG A 56 4.43 1.95 -11.12
CA ARG A 56 3.77 1.14 -12.14
C ARG A 56 3.12 -0.10 -11.52
N ILE A 57 3.84 -0.82 -10.64
CA ILE A 57 3.30 -1.98 -9.93
C ILE A 57 2.07 -1.62 -9.10
N ALA A 58 2.11 -0.50 -8.37
CA ALA A 58 0.98 -0.06 -7.56
C ALA A 58 -0.22 0.32 -8.44
N ILE A 59 -0.02 1.13 -9.49
CA ILE A 59 -1.08 1.53 -10.42
C ILE A 59 -1.72 0.30 -11.07
N ASN A 60 -0.91 -0.62 -11.59
CA ASN A 60 -1.38 -1.85 -12.20
C ASN A 60 -2.16 -2.71 -11.21
N PHE A 61 -1.74 -2.80 -9.95
CA PHE A 61 -2.48 -3.53 -8.93
C PHE A 61 -3.93 -3.01 -8.80
N PHE A 62 -4.13 -1.70 -8.68
CA PHE A 62 -5.48 -1.14 -8.56
C PHE A 62 -6.29 -1.31 -9.86
N GLN A 63 -5.66 -1.08 -11.02
CA GLN A 63 -6.33 -1.14 -12.32
C GLN A 63 -6.68 -2.58 -12.75
N GLU A 64 -5.71 -3.49 -12.73
CA GLU A 64 -5.87 -4.87 -13.19
C GLU A 64 -6.85 -5.67 -12.30
N ASN A 65 -6.87 -5.37 -10.99
CA ASN A 65 -7.82 -5.98 -10.06
C ASN A 65 -9.16 -5.24 -9.97
N LYS A 66 -9.38 -4.21 -10.80
CA LYS A 66 -10.62 -3.43 -10.88
C LYS A 66 -11.07 -2.91 -9.50
N ILE A 67 -10.12 -2.43 -8.70
CA ILE A 67 -10.38 -1.94 -7.35
C ILE A 67 -11.19 -0.62 -7.45
N PRO A 68 -12.39 -0.53 -6.84
CA PRO A 68 -13.23 0.66 -6.89
C PRO A 68 -12.71 1.74 -5.91
N PHE A 69 -11.49 2.24 -6.15
CA PHE A 69 -10.74 3.09 -5.22
C PHE A 69 -11.56 4.27 -4.66
N HIS A 70 -12.38 4.92 -5.49
CA HIS A 70 -13.18 6.09 -5.09
C HIS A 70 -14.39 5.76 -4.19
N GLU A 71 -14.78 4.49 -4.11
CA GLU A 71 -15.86 4.01 -3.25
C GLU A 71 -15.32 3.42 -1.93
N MET A 72 -13.99 3.42 -1.76
CA MET A 72 -13.32 2.80 -0.63
C MET A 72 -12.90 3.85 0.40
N GLU A 73 -12.90 3.45 1.67
CA GLU A 73 -12.58 4.30 2.81
C GLU A 73 -11.61 3.61 3.77
N ASN A 74 -11.01 4.41 4.65
CA ASN A 74 -10.16 3.89 5.71
C ASN A 74 -10.98 3.00 6.68
N ALA A 75 -10.49 1.79 6.92
CA ALA A 75 -11.11 0.83 7.83
C ALA A 75 -10.09 0.21 8.80
N ASN A 76 -9.04 0.97 9.16
CA ASN A 76 -7.93 0.51 10.00
C ASN A 76 -8.37 -0.10 11.34
N ALA A 77 -9.47 0.38 11.91
CA ALA A 77 -10.05 -0.15 13.14
C ALA A 77 -10.41 -1.65 13.02
N LEU A 78 -10.81 -2.12 11.83
CA LEU A 78 -11.17 -3.53 11.60
C LEU A 78 -9.99 -4.48 11.74
N ILE A 79 -8.77 -3.98 11.48
CA ILE A 79 -7.54 -4.76 11.65
C ILE A 79 -6.82 -4.41 12.95
N GLY A 80 -7.50 -3.79 13.92
CA GLY A 80 -6.91 -3.45 15.22
C GLY A 80 -5.95 -2.25 15.20
N ASN A 81 -5.87 -1.46 14.13
CA ASN A 81 -5.11 -0.21 14.09
C ASN A 81 -6.00 1.01 14.38
N LYS A 82 -6.57 1.08 15.59
CA LYS A 82 -7.47 2.19 16.00
C LYS A 82 -6.78 3.55 16.08
N LYS A 83 -5.45 3.57 16.21
CA LYS A 83 -4.64 4.80 16.30
C LYS A 83 -4.35 5.42 14.94
N ASN A 84 -4.69 4.72 13.84
CA ASN A 84 -4.34 5.12 12.48
C ASN A 84 -2.84 5.41 12.32
N ASP A 85 -2.00 4.60 12.97
CA ASP A 85 -0.55 4.70 12.77
C ASP A 85 -0.10 3.92 11.53
N ASN A 86 1.18 4.02 11.17
CA ASN A 86 1.72 3.43 9.95
C ASN A 86 2.09 1.93 10.08
N SER A 87 1.60 1.23 11.12
CA SER A 87 1.93 -0.18 11.36
C SER A 87 1.26 -1.15 10.38
N LYS A 88 0.03 -0.85 9.97
CA LYS A 88 -0.79 -1.62 9.01
C LYS A 88 -1.99 -0.81 8.55
N TYR A 89 -2.48 -1.11 7.35
CA TYR A 89 -3.57 -0.35 6.73
C TYR A 89 -4.70 -1.27 6.30
N CYS A 90 -5.92 -0.80 6.45
CA CYS A 90 -7.11 -1.40 5.86
C CYS A 90 -7.86 -0.33 5.06
N PHE A 91 -8.04 -0.60 3.78
CA PHE A 91 -8.81 0.23 2.87
C PHE A 91 -9.96 -0.61 2.32
N ALA A 92 -11.20 -0.16 2.49
CA ALA A 92 -12.35 -1.04 2.33
C ALA A 92 -13.52 -0.37 1.62
N LYS A 93 -14.19 -1.16 0.78
CA LYS A 93 -15.60 -0.97 0.44
C LYS A 93 -16.38 -1.96 1.31
N LYS A 94 -17.00 -1.45 2.38
CA LYS A 94 -17.60 -2.29 3.44
C LYS A 94 -18.57 -3.31 2.85
N GLY A 95 -18.40 -4.58 3.22
CA GLY A 95 -19.23 -5.70 2.76
C GLY A 95 -18.80 -6.31 1.41
N GLU A 96 -17.92 -5.66 0.66
CA GLU A 96 -17.59 -6.06 -0.71
C GLU A 96 -16.10 -6.38 -0.89
N LEU A 97 -15.21 -5.47 -0.48
CA LEU A 97 -13.78 -5.58 -0.74
C LEU A 97 -12.96 -4.94 0.38
N TYR A 98 -11.94 -5.68 0.82
CA TYR A 98 -11.01 -5.23 1.86
C TYR A 98 -9.58 -5.41 1.37
N LEU A 99 -8.83 -4.33 1.33
CA LEU A 99 -7.40 -4.35 1.08
C LEU A 99 -6.66 -4.18 2.39
N VAL A 100 -5.85 -5.16 2.75
CA VAL A 100 -5.03 -5.14 3.96
C VAL A 100 -3.56 -5.04 3.55
N TYR A 101 -2.87 -4.04 4.07
CA TYR A 101 -1.44 -3.82 3.81
C TYR A 101 -0.63 -3.90 5.10
N LEU A 102 0.36 -4.78 5.10
CA LEU A 102 1.27 -5.03 6.23
C LEU A 102 2.71 -4.62 5.82
N PRO A 103 3.14 -3.38 6.08
CA PRO A 103 4.46 -2.86 5.68
C PRO A 103 5.65 -3.71 6.13
N LYS A 104 5.51 -4.41 7.26
CA LYS A 104 6.52 -5.29 7.85
C LYS A 104 6.24 -6.78 7.62
N GLY A 105 5.18 -7.12 6.87
CA GLY A 105 4.68 -8.49 6.76
C GLY A 105 4.06 -9.00 8.06
N GLY A 106 3.98 -10.32 8.18
CA GLY A 106 3.35 -11.01 9.31
C GLY A 106 1.85 -11.22 9.12
N ASP A 107 1.16 -11.44 10.23
CA ASP A 107 -0.27 -11.76 10.24
C ASP A 107 -1.09 -10.62 10.86
N THR A 108 -2.37 -10.55 10.49
CA THR A 108 -3.36 -9.72 11.20
C THR A 108 -4.71 -10.40 11.16
N GLU A 109 -5.52 -10.13 12.17
CA GLU A 109 -6.94 -10.43 12.15
C GLU A 109 -7.71 -9.27 11.52
N ILE A 110 -8.85 -9.59 10.91
CA ILE A 110 -9.81 -8.63 10.38
C ILE A 110 -11.19 -8.93 10.97
N GLY A 111 -11.78 -7.94 11.63
CA GLY A 111 -13.12 -8.04 12.20
C GLY A 111 -14.19 -7.91 11.13
N LEU A 112 -14.80 -9.02 10.75
CA LEU A 112 -15.91 -9.08 9.77
C LEU A 112 -17.21 -9.65 10.38
N SER A 113 -17.33 -9.64 11.71
CA SER A 113 -18.49 -10.21 12.44
C SER A 113 -19.83 -9.65 11.98
N ASP A 114 -19.85 -8.36 11.65
CA ASP A 114 -21.06 -7.61 11.30
C ASP A 114 -21.38 -7.70 9.80
N ILE A 115 -20.63 -8.51 9.05
CA ILE A 115 -20.75 -8.67 7.60
C ILE A 115 -21.19 -10.11 7.29
N SER A 116 -22.20 -10.26 6.45
CA SER A 116 -22.65 -11.55 5.91
C SER A 116 -22.00 -11.84 4.56
N GLY A 117 -21.90 -13.12 4.20
CA GLY A 117 -21.30 -13.57 2.95
C GLY A 117 -19.93 -14.24 3.11
N ASP A 118 -19.47 -14.83 2.01
CA ASP A 118 -18.19 -15.52 1.92
C ASP A 118 -17.13 -14.60 1.30
N PHE A 119 -15.91 -14.67 1.83
CA PHE A 119 -14.77 -13.92 1.30
C PHE A 119 -13.73 -14.86 0.68
N LYS A 120 -13.16 -14.40 -0.43
CA LYS A 120 -11.95 -14.98 -1.02
C LYS A 120 -10.76 -14.12 -0.60
N ILE A 121 -9.70 -14.77 -0.13
CA ILE A 121 -8.45 -14.12 0.24
C ILE A 121 -7.43 -14.38 -0.87
N SER A 122 -6.83 -13.30 -1.39
CA SER A 122 -5.72 -13.36 -2.32
C SER A 122 -4.55 -12.53 -1.77
N TRP A 123 -3.33 -12.96 -2.06
CA TRP A 123 -2.13 -12.24 -1.64
C TRP A 123 -1.53 -11.51 -2.82
N PHE A 124 -1.04 -10.29 -2.61
CA PHE A 124 -0.28 -9.56 -3.62
C PHE A 124 1.13 -9.31 -3.14
N ASN A 125 2.12 -9.75 -3.91
CA ASN A 125 3.53 -9.52 -3.61
C ASN A 125 4.33 -9.30 -4.90
N ARG A 126 5.17 -8.24 -4.92
CA ARG A 126 6.07 -7.91 -6.04
C ARG A 126 5.41 -7.93 -7.43
N GLY A 127 4.19 -7.40 -7.56
CA GLY A 127 3.50 -7.33 -8.86
C GLY A 127 2.78 -8.61 -9.27
N LYS A 128 2.66 -9.60 -8.38
CA LYS A 128 1.91 -10.83 -8.64
C LYS A 128 0.82 -11.02 -7.58
N VAL A 129 -0.38 -11.32 -8.05
CA VAL A 129 -1.47 -11.82 -7.20
C VAL A 129 -1.37 -13.34 -7.15
N GLU A 130 -1.26 -13.89 -5.95
CA GLU A 130 -1.31 -15.33 -5.71
C GLU A 130 -2.75 -15.86 -5.77
N PRO A 131 -2.96 -17.14 -6.10
CA PRO A 131 -4.30 -17.72 -6.21
C PRO A 131 -5.14 -17.54 -4.95
N SER A 132 -6.41 -17.18 -5.15
CA SER A 132 -7.34 -16.96 -4.06
C SER A 132 -7.62 -18.24 -3.29
N ARG A 133 -7.71 -18.15 -1.97
CA ARG A 133 -8.20 -19.22 -1.08
C ARG A 133 -9.52 -18.78 -0.45
N THR A 134 -10.47 -19.70 -0.31
CA THR A 134 -11.70 -19.44 0.45
C THR A 134 -11.37 -19.36 1.93
N ALA A 135 -11.74 -18.28 2.58
CA ALA A 135 -11.68 -18.19 4.04
C ALA A 135 -13.09 -18.48 4.59
N ALA A 136 -13.24 -19.62 5.26
CA ALA A 136 -14.43 -19.87 6.05
C ALA A 136 -14.38 -19.00 7.31
N LYS A 137 -15.52 -18.39 7.68
CA LYS A 137 -15.69 -17.71 8.97
C LYS A 137 -15.18 -18.63 10.09
N ARG A 138 -14.22 -18.16 10.88
CA ARG A 138 -14.00 -18.66 12.24
C ARG A 138 -14.77 -17.77 13.19
#